data_AF-A0A967T5X0-F1
#
_entry.id   AF-A0A967T5X0-F1
#
_cell.length_a   1.000
_cell.length_b   1.000
_cell.length_c   1.000
_cell.angle_alpha   90.00
_cell.angle_beta   90.00
_cell.angle_gamma   90.00
#
_symmetry.space_group_name_H-M   'P 1'
#
loop_
_entity.id
_entity.type
_entity.pdbx_description
1 polymer ?
#
loop_
_entity_poly.entity_id
_entity_poly.type
_entity_poly.pdbx_seq_one_letter_code
_entity_poly.pdbx_strand_id
1 'polypeptide(L)'
;ISQSVPLESPPNGLISLSENEVSFEAEVAEYTEGEVQANITTRNLPPGRMVSYSPLAITIKYDVPIEEYTDVQDENPFNVYVSYQQILEDSTGFVTPQIEEKNDRYHIKLRSFQPRRVAYFIVLDS
;
A
#
# COMPACT_ATOMS: atom_id res chain seq x y z
N ILE A 1 2.81 -25.09 -2.61
CA ILE A 1 3.49 -25.91 -3.63
C ILE A 1 4.77 -26.46 -3.00
N SER A 2 4.95 -27.78 -2.98
CA SER A 2 6.20 -28.40 -2.55
C SER A 2 6.97 -28.81 -3.80
N GLN A 3 8.23 -28.39 -3.91
CA GLN A 3 9.12 -28.83 -4.97
C GLN A 3 10.46 -29.24 -4.36
N SER A 4 10.91 -30.42 -4.73
CA SER A 4 12.26 -30.87 -4.44
C SER A 4 13.26 -30.27 -5.42
N VAL A 5 14.36 -29.71 -4.90
CA VAL A 5 15.46 -29.23 -5.73
C VAL A 5 16.70 -30.09 -5.45
N PRO A 6 17.25 -30.80 -6.46
CA PRO A 6 18.47 -31.58 -6.29
C PRO A 6 19.68 -30.66 -6.18
N LEU A 7 20.58 -30.97 -5.25
CA LEU A 7 21.83 -30.22 -5.06
C LEU A 7 22.90 -30.71 -6.06
N GLU A 8 23.59 -29.79 -6.72
CA GLU A 8 24.73 -30.15 -7.59
C GLU A 8 25.89 -30.69 -6.74
N SER A 9 26.41 -31.85 -7.14
CA SER A 9 27.53 -32.49 -6.45
C SER A 9 28.84 -31.73 -6.70
N PRO A 10 29.69 -31.55 -5.66
CA PRO A 10 30.95 -30.84 -5.83
C PRO A 10 31.90 -31.62 -6.76
N PRO A 11 32.65 -30.92 -7.64
CA PRO A 11 33.36 -31.53 -8.77
C PRO A 11 34.50 -32.50 -8.41
N ASN A 12 34.94 -32.57 -7.15
CA ASN A 12 36.16 -33.30 -6.75
C ASN A 12 35.95 -34.45 -5.75
N GLY A 13 34.74 -34.95 -5.53
CA GLY A 13 34.48 -36.25 -4.87
C GLY A 13 35.04 -36.46 -3.44
N LEU A 14 35.65 -35.44 -2.85
CA LEU A 14 36.34 -35.47 -1.55
C LEU A 14 35.41 -35.16 -0.36
N ILE A 15 34.16 -34.77 -0.64
CA ILE A 15 33.17 -34.36 0.36
C ILE A 15 31.86 -35.06 0.03
N SER A 16 31.37 -35.87 0.98
CA SER A 16 30.04 -36.48 0.93
C SER A 16 29.02 -35.49 1.47
N LEU A 17 28.03 -35.11 0.67
CA LEU A 17 26.85 -34.42 1.16
C LEU A 17 26.01 -35.43 1.96
N SER A 18 25.58 -35.06 3.17
CA SER A 18 24.72 -35.90 4.00
C SER A 18 23.25 -35.85 3.57
N GLU A 19 22.86 -34.81 2.83
CA GLU A 19 21.52 -34.63 2.27
C GLU A 19 21.62 -34.24 0.80
N ASN A 20 20.85 -34.92 -0.05
CA ASN A 20 20.91 -34.81 -1.52
C ASN A 20 19.78 -33.96 -2.12
N GLU A 21 18.84 -33.52 -1.29
CA GLU A 21 17.61 -32.86 -1.69
C GLU A 21 17.18 -31.92 -0.57
N VAL A 22 16.72 -30.74 -0.93
CA VAL A 22 16.09 -29.81 0.02
C VAL A 22 14.62 -29.66 -0.35
N SER A 23 13.74 -29.78 0.65
CA SER A 23 12.31 -29.53 0.47
C SER A 23 12.04 -28.04 0.58
N PHE A 24 11.50 -27.45 -0.49
CA PHE A 24 11.04 -26.06 -0.49
C PHE A 24 9.52 -26.04 -0.49
N GLU A 25 8.93 -25.59 0.61
CA GLU A 25 7.51 -25.30 0.73
C GLU A 25 7.28 -23.82 0.47
N ALA A 26 6.63 -23.51 -0.65
CA ALA A 26 6.08 -22.19 -0.90
C ALA A 26 4.58 -22.20 -0.63
N GLU A 27 4.14 -21.41 0.34
CA GLU A 27 2.73 -21.13 0.56
C GLU A 27 2.23 -20.25 -0.58
N VAL A 28 1.29 -20.78 -1.38
CA VAL A 28 0.68 -20.03 -2.47
C VAL A 28 -0.61 -19.45 -1.94
N ALA A 29 -0.58 -18.17 -1.57
CA ALA A 29 -1.77 -17.44 -1.19
C ALA A 29 -2.54 -17.02 -2.45
N GLU A 30 -3.85 -17.29 -2.47
CA GLU A 30 -4.75 -16.75 -3.48
C GLU A 30 -5.03 -15.27 -3.16
N TYR A 31 -4.88 -14.39 -4.14
CA TYR A 31 -5.12 -12.95 -3.99
C TYR A 31 -6.48 -12.59 -4.57
N THR A 32 -7.18 -11.68 -3.89
CA THR A 32 -8.42 -11.07 -4.37
C THR A 32 -8.26 -9.55 -4.51
N GLU A 33 -9.03 -8.94 -5.42
CA GLU A 33 -9.13 -7.46 -5.52
C GLU A 33 -10.06 -6.94 -4.42
N GLY A 34 -9.59 -5.94 -3.68
CA GLY A 34 -10.38 -5.13 -2.76
C GLY A 34 -10.50 -3.68 -3.21
N GLU A 35 -11.56 -3.03 -2.73
CA GLU A 35 -11.81 -1.61 -2.94
C GLU A 35 -12.16 -0.94 -1.61
N VAL A 36 -11.59 0.24 -1.35
CA VAL A 36 -11.88 1.02 -0.14
C VAL A 36 -11.90 2.51 -0.46
N GLN A 37 -12.84 3.24 0.15
CA GLN A 37 -12.83 4.70 0.15
C GLN A 37 -12.05 5.23 1.35
N ALA A 38 -11.10 6.13 1.09
CA ALA A 38 -10.27 6.73 2.14
C ALA A 38 -10.31 8.27 2.05
N ASN A 39 -10.62 8.90 3.18
CA ASN A 39 -10.69 10.35 3.31
C ASN A 39 -9.29 10.97 3.20
N ILE A 40 -9.21 12.10 2.50
CA ILE A 40 -7.98 12.85 2.34
C ILE A 40 -7.77 13.75 3.56
N THR A 41 -6.57 13.68 4.13
CA THR A 41 -6.14 14.53 5.25
C THR A 41 -4.98 15.44 4.85
N THR A 42 -4.78 16.54 5.56
CA THR A 42 -3.61 17.42 5.34
C THR A 42 -2.54 17.15 6.38
N ARG A 43 -1.34 16.73 5.94
CA ARG A 43 -0.19 16.50 6.83
C ARG A 43 0.58 17.81 7.02
N ASN A 44 1.04 18.07 8.24
CA ASN A 44 1.83 19.26 8.61
C ASN A 44 1.10 20.60 8.37
N LEU A 45 -0.23 20.63 8.53
CA LEU A 45 -1.02 21.86 8.47
C LEU A 45 -0.79 22.70 9.75
N PRO A 46 -0.39 23.99 9.65
CA PRO A 46 -0.27 24.85 10.81
C PRO A 46 -1.61 25.01 11.56
N PRO A 47 -1.59 25.22 12.89
CA PRO A 47 -2.80 25.47 13.66
C PRO A 47 -3.51 26.73 13.16
N GLY A 48 -4.85 26.76 13.27
CA GLY A 48 -5.68 27.89 12.81
C GLY A 48 -5.87 27.98 11.30
N ARG A 49 -5.55 26.91 10.56
CA ARG A 49 -5.90 26.79 9.13
C ARG A 49 -6.78 25.57 8.93
N MET A 50 -7.63 25.65 7.92
CA MET A 50 -8.43 24.52 7.47
C MET A 50 -8.26 24.34 5.96
N VAL A 51 -8.11 23.09 5.54
CA VAL A 51 -8.05 22.71 4.13
C VAL A 51 -9.18 21.71 3.88
N SER A 52 -9.94 21.96 2.83
CA SER A 52 -10.97 21.04 2.34
C SER A 52 -10.63 20.54 0.94
N TYR A 53 -11.14 19.37 0.58
CA TYR A 53 -10.88 18.71 -0.70
C TYR A 53 -12.17 18.42 -1.45
N SER A 54 -12.10 18.44 -2.78
CA SER A 54 -13.21 17.99 -3.63
C SER A 54 -12.69 17.03 -4.72
N PRO A 55 -13.09 15.74 -4.67
CA PRO A 55 -13.83 15.08 -3.59
C PRO A 55 -13.04 15.01 -2.26
N LEU A 56 -13.74 14.73 -1.15
CA LEU A 56 -13.13 14.57 0.18
C LEU A 56 -12.40 13.23 0.38
N ALA A 57 -12.68 12.26 -0.49
CA ALA A 57 -12.13 10.91 -0.43
C ALA A 57 -11.72 10.44 -1.82
N ILE A 58 -10.81 9.48 -1.86
CA ILE A 58 -10.47 8.72 -3.07
C ILE A 58 -10.85 7.25 -2.87
N THR A 59 -11.14 6.59 -3.97
CA THR A 59 -11.30 5.13 -4.03
C THR A 59 -9.93 4.51 -4.33
N ILE A 60 -9.52 3.55 -3.51
CA ILE A 60 -8.28 2.78 -3.66
C ILE A 60 -8.64 1.35 -4.04
N LYS A 61 -7.98 0.82 -5.07
CA LYS A 61 -8.02 -0.59 -5.45
C LYS A 61 -6.70 -1.24 -5.10
N TYR A 62 -6.76 -2.45 -4.55
CA TYR A 62 -5.60 -3.19 -4.09
C TYR A 62 -5.82 -4.69 -4.23
N ASP A 63 -4.73 -5.46 -4.34
CA ASP A 63 -4.80 -6.92 -4.16
C ASP A 63 -4.38 -7.25 -2.72
N VAL A 64 -5.01 -8.28 -2.14
CA VAL A 64 -4.71 -8.80 -0.80
C VAL A 64 -4.94 -10.32 -0.78
N PRO A 65 -4.20 -11.11 0.02
CA PRO A 65 -4.54 -12.51 0.26
C PRO A 65 -6.01 -12.66 0.70
N ILE A 66 -6.70 -13.66 0.15
CA ILE A 66 -8.12 -13.90 0.45
C ILE A 66 -8.38 -14.09 1.95
N GLU A 67 -7.41 -14.66 2.67
CA GLU A 67 -7.46 -14.91 4.11
C GLU A 67 -7.39 -13.62 4.95
N GLU A 68 -6.75 -12.57 4.43
CA GLU A 68 -6.61 -11.25 5.08
C GLU A 68 -7.73 -10.27 4.66
N TYR A 69 -8.52 -10.62 3.63
CA TYR A 69 -9.44 -9.69 2.98
C TYR A 69 -10.45 -9.05 3.95
N THR A 70 -11.05 -9.86 4.84
CA THR A 70 -12.04 -9.38 5.81
C THR A 70 -11.44 -8.40 6.82
N ASP A 71 -10.29 -8.73 7.40
CA ASP A 71 -9.61 -7.89 8.38
C ASP A 71 -9.17 -6.54 7.75
N VAL A 72 -8.66 -6.60 6.52
CA VAL A 72 -8.26 -5.40 5.77
C VAL A 72 -9.45 -4.48 5.48
N GLN A 73 -10.61 -5.04 5.12
CA GLN A 73 -11.83 -4.26 4.89
C GLN A 73 -12.30 -3.54 6.16
N ASP A 74 -12.24 -4.20 7.32
CA ASP A 74 -12.72 -3.66 8.59
C ASP A 74 -11.79 -2.57 9.15
N GLU A 75 -10.47 -2.71 9.02
CA GLU A 75 -9.50 -1.77 9.61
C GLU A 75 -9.19 -0.55 8.71
N ASN A 76 -9.48 -0.64 7.40
CA ASN A 76 -9.03 0.29 6.34
C ASN A 76 -7.52 0.59 6.47
N PRO A 77 -6.65 -0.09 5.72
CA PRO A 77 -5.20 -0.08 5.96
C PRO A 77 -4.52 1.18 5.45
N PHE A 78 -5.21 2.12 4.80
CA PHE A 78 -4.58 3.24 4.12
C PHE A 78 -4.74 4.57 4.85
N ASN A 79 -3.66 5.34 4.88
CA ASN A 79 -3.66 6.77 5.13
C ASN A 79 -3.56 7.51 3.79
N VAL A 80 -4.56 8.35 3.49
CA VAL A 80 -4.53 9.23 2.33
C VAL A 80 -4.29 10.65 2.78
N TYR A 81 -3.25 11.27 2.23
CA TYR A 81 -2.89 12.62 2.65
C TYR A 81 -2.32 13.46 1.53
N VAL A 82 -2.39 14.79 1.70
CA VAL A 82 -1.60 15.77 0.97
C VAL A 82 -0.77 16.52 1.99
N SER A 83 0.52 16.70 1.74
CA SER A 83 1.35 17.53 2.63
C SER A 83 1.02 19.01 2.43
N TYR A 84 1.10 19.79 3.49
CA TYR A 84 0.89 21.23 3.39
C TYR A 84 1.91 21.91 2.45
N GLN A 85 3.12 21.35 2.33
CA GLN A 85 4.12 21.82 1.35
C GLN A 85 3.63 21.65 -0.10
N GLN A 86 3.02 20.51 -0.45
CA GLN A 86 2.45 20.31 -1.80
C GLN A 86 1.40 21.35 -2.14
N ILE A 87 0.63 21.81 -1.14
CA ILE A 87 -0.37 22.88 -1.30
C ILE A 87 0.29 24.24 -1.52
N LEU A 88 1.40 24.53 -0.82
CA LEU A 88 2.13 25.79 -0.97
C LEU A 88 2.87 25.89 -2.31
N GLU A 89 3.33 24.77 -2.83
CA GLU A 89 4.06 24.68 -4.09
C GLU A 89 3.12 24.59 -5.32
N ASP A 90 1.85 24.22 -5.12
CA ASP A 90 0.86 24.19 -6.20
C ASP A 90 0.32 25.58 -6.51
N SER A 91 0.13 25.83 -7.81
CA SER A 91 -0.48 27.05 -8.35
C SER A 91 -1.75 26.76 -9.16
N THR A 92 -2.15 25.49 -9.27
CA THR A 92 -3.25 25.06 -10.13
C THR A 92 -4.58 24.90 -9.39
N GLY A 93 -4.54 24.81 -8.05
CA GLY A 93 -5.69 24.47 -7.21
C GLY A 93 -5.98 22.97 -7.16
N PHE A 94 -5.08 22.12 -7.67
CA PHE A 94 -5.27 20.67 -7.75
C PHE A 94 -4.00 19.92 -7.34
N VAL A 95 -4.16 19.00 -6.40
CA VAL A 95 -3.07 18.19 -5.83
C VAL A 95 -3.31 16.70 -6.03
N THR A 96 -2.24 15.92 -6.01
CA THR A 96 -2.29 14.45 -6.05
C THR A 96 -2.09 13.90 -4.64
N PRO A 97 -3.11 13.27 -4.04
CA PRO A 97 -2.97 12.62 -2.74
C PRO A 97 -1.90 11.54 -2.77
N GLN A 98 -1.18 11.42 -1.67
CA GLN A 98 -0.27 10.32 -1.38
C GLN A 98 -1.02 9.26 -0.59
N ILE A 99 -0.65 7.99 -0.81
CA ILE A 99 -1.22 6.83 -0.15
C ILE A 99 -0.10 6.13 0.59
N GLU A 100 -0.32 5.83 1.85
CA GLU A 100 0.60 5.13 2.73
C GLU A 100 -0.17 4.05 3.49
N GLU A 101 0.43 2.87 3.68
CA GLU A 101 -0.15 1.84 4.53
C GLU A 101 0.05 2.21 6.01
N LYS A 102 -0.98 2.06 6.84
CA LYS A 102 -0.96 2.40 8.27
C LYS A 102 0.03 1.56 9.07
N ASN A 103 0.26 0.33 8.60
CA ASN A 103 1.21 -0.63 9.13
C ASN A 103 1.54 -1.67 8.03
N ASP A 104 2.51 -2.52 8.29
CA ASP A 104 2.99 -3.59 7.42
C ASP A 104 2.38 -4.97 7.77
N ARG A 105 1.24 -4.98 8.46
CA ARG A 105 0.61 -6.22 8.96
C ARG A 105 0.04 -7.09 7.84
N TYR A 106 -0.40 -6.46 6.75
CA TYR A 106 -1.11 -7.11 5.64
C TYR A 106 -0.26 -7.12 4.38
N HIS A 107 -0.42 -8.14 3.55
CA HIS A 107 0.35 -8.30 2.32
C HIS A 107 -0.35 -7.61 1.14
N ILE A 108 -0.51 -6.30 1.26
CA ILE A 108 -1.28 -5.49 0.31
C ILE A 108 -0.43 -5.10 -0.88
N LYS A 109 -1.05 -5.09 -2.07
CA LYS A 109 -0.45 -4.55 -3.29
C LYS A 109 -1.37 -3.48 -3.87
N LEU A 110 -0.95 -2.22 -3.78
CA LEU A 110 -1.69 -1.10 -4.37
C LEU A 110 -1.78 -1.26 -5.91
N ARG A 111 -2.99 -1.23 -6.46
CA ARG A 111 -3.24 -1.38 -7.91
C ARG A 111 -3.46 -0.03 -8.56
N SER A 112 -4.43 0.72 -8.04
CA SER A 112 -4.81 2.02 -8.58
C SER A 112 -5.60 2.82 -7.56
N PHE A 113 -5.78 4.10 -7.83
CA PHE A 113 -6.69 4.93 -7.08
C PHE A 113 -7.31 5.99 -7.98
N GLN A 114 -8.50 6.45 -7.61
CA GLN A 114 -9.22 7.49 -8.32
C GLN A 114 -10.02 8.38 -7.36
N PRO A 115 -10.14 9.70 -7.64
CA PRO A 115 -9.45 10.41 -8.72
C PRO A 115 -7.93 10.57 -8.45
N ARG A 116 -7.14 10.76 -9.51
CA ARG A 116 -5.69 11.00 -9.39
C ARG A 116 -5.33 12.41 -8.91
N ARG A 117 -6.21 13.37 -9.14
CA ARG A 117 -6.06 14.76 -8.69
C ARG A 117 -7.35 15.20 -8.02
N VAL A 118 -7.21 16.00 -6.98
CA VAL A 118 -8.33 16.57 -6.23
C VAL A 118 -8.15 18.07 -6.10
N ALA A 119 -9.26 18.81 -6.16
CA ALA A 119 -9.22 20.24 -5.86
C ALA A 119 -9.02 20.44 -4.34
N TYR A 120 -8.33 21.50 -3.95
CA TYR A 120 -8.22 21.90 -2.55
C TYR A 120 -8.65 23.35 -2.34
N PHE A 121 -9.14 23.64 -1.13
CA PHE A 121 -9.61 24.96 -0.73
C PHE A 121 -9.03 25.29 0.64
N ILE A 122 -8.36 26.43 0.77
CA ILE A 122 -7.84 26.92 2.05
C ILE A 122 -8.89 27.87 2.63
N VAL A 123 -9.42 27.53 3.80
CA VAL A 123 -10.28 28.42 4.58
C VAL A 123 -9.38 29.22 5.52
N LEU A 124 -9.38 30.53 5.36
CA LEU A 124 -8.69 31.47 6.24
C LEU A 124 -9.74 32.01 7.21
N ASP A 125 -9.57 31.74 8.51
CA ASP A 125 -10.34 32.46 9.53
C ASP A 125 -9.92 33.93 9.50
N SER A 126 -10.91 34.81 9.27
CA SER A 126 -10.77 36.27 9.22
C SER A 126 -10.67 36.90 10.59
#